data_AF-A0A8H4XRV5-F1
#
_entry.id   AF-A0A8H4XRV5-F1
#
_cell.length_a   1.000
_cell.length_b   1.000
_cell.length_c   1.000
_cell.angle_alpha   90.00
_cell.angle_beta   90.00
_cell.angle_gamma   90.00
#
_symmetry.space_group_name_H-M   'P 1'
#
loop_
_entity.id
_entity.type
_entity.pdbx_description
1 polymer ?
#
loop_
_entity_poly.entity_id
_entity_poly.type
_entity_poly.pdbx_seq_one_letter_code
_entity_poly.pdbx_strand_id
1 'polypeptide(L)'
;MLNVATTLLPLIEALMVVCKNTSLKDAPISRLTREHSVATPTSETGPGMENLFFNFTEEHRKILNELVRQNPRLMSGTFSLLVKNPKVLEFDNKRNYFTRRIHSRSAEVRQPHPPLQLSVRRDQVFLDSFKSLYFKTAEEVKYGKLNIRFHGEEGVDAGGVTREWFQVLARGMFNPNYALFIPVASDRTTFHPNRLSGVNTEHLMFFKFIGRIIGKALYEGRVLDCHFSRAVYKSILG
;
A
#
# COMPACT_ATOMS: atom_id res chain seq x y z
N MET A 1 25.54 6.71 -18.31
CA MET A 1 25.25 5.74 -17.24
C MET A 1 24.36 4.57 -17.69
N LEU A 2 23.32 4.80 -18.50
CA LEU A 2 22.39 3.76 -18.96
C LEU A 2 23.07 2.54 -19.59
N ASN A 3 23.94 2.75 -20.59
CA ASN A 3 24.63 1.67 -21.31
C ASN A 3 25.54 0.83 -20.41
N VAL A 4 26.08 1.43 -19.34
CA VAL A 4 26.94 0.73 -18.37
C VAL A 4 26.08 -0.13 -17.45
N ALA A 5 24.95 0.40 -16.97
CA ALA A 5 24.02 -0.34 -16.12
C ALA A 5 23.45 -1.59 -16.83
N THR A 6 23.05 -1.47 -18.10
CA THR A 6 22.56 -2.59 -18.89
C THR A 6 23.65 -3.63 -19.18
N THR A 7 24.88 -3.18 -19.43
CA THR A 7 26.03 -4.08 -19.64
C THR A 7 26.39 -4.86 -18.38
N LEU A 8 26.27 -4.22 -17.21
CA LEU A 8 26.59 -4.84 -15.92
C LEU A 8 25.42 -5.66 -15.33
N LEU A 9 24.21 -5.55 -15.89
CA LEU A 9 23.02 -6.23 -15.36
C LEU A 9 23.24 -7.73 -15.11
N PRO A 10 23.83 -8.53 -16.02
CA PRO A 10 24.05 -9.95 -15.76
C PRO A 10 24.92 -10.23 -14.52
N LEU A 11 25.94 -9.40 -14.27
CA LEU A 11 26.81 -9.52 -13.09
C LEU A 11 26.07 -9.16 -11.80
N ILE A 12 25.26 -8.11 -11.85
CA ILE A 12 24.41 -7.70 -10.73
C ILE A 12 23.38 -8.78 -10.42
N GLU A 13 22.74 -9.35 -11.43
CA GLU A 13 21.78 -10.44 -11.27
C GLU A 13 22.43 -11.70 -10.69
N ALA A 14 23.63 -12.06 -11.16
CA ALA A 14 24.40 -13.17 -10.61
C ALA A 14 24.69 -12.95 -9.12
N LEU A 15 25.17 -11.76 -8.74
CA LEU A 15 25.40 -11.40 -7.33
C LEU A 15 24.11 -11.53 -6.51
N MET A 16 22.99 -10.98 -6.99
CA MET A 16 21.70 -11.04 -6.28
C MET A 16 21.21 -12.49 -6.09
N VAL A 17 21.42 -13.36 -7.08
CA VAL A 17 21.07 -14.78 -6.99
C VAL A 17 21.98 -15.50 -5.99
N VAL A 18 23.27 -15.22 -5.97
CA VAL A 18 24.19 -15.78 -4.96
C VAL A 18 23.78 -15.31 -3.56
N CYS A 19 23.60 -14.00 -3.35
CA CYS A 19 23.12 -13.44 -2.08
C CYS A 19 21.80 -14.08 -1.62
N LYS A 20 20.86 -14.35 -2.53
CA LYS A 20 19.58 -14.98 -2.22
C LYS A 20 19.72 -16.43 -1.74
N ASN A 21 20.68 -17.16 -2.27
CA ASN A 21 20.90 -18.58 -1.95
C ASN A 21 21.88 -18.81 -0.80
N THR A 22 22.59 -17.77 -0.36
CA THR A 22 23.42 -17.77 0.85
C THR A 22 22.62 -17.26 2.07
N SER A 23 23.28 -16.99 3.21
CA SER A 23 22.79 -16.65 4.57
C SER A 23 21.54 -15.77 4.70
N LEU A 24 21.15 -15.05 3.64
CA LEU A 24 19.92 -14.31 3.59
C LEU A 24 18.68 -15.20 3.43
N LYS A 25 18.77 -16.46 2.99
CA LYS A 25 17.62 -17.33 2.67
C LYS A 25 16.55 -17.40 3.79
N ASP A 26 16.98 -17.37 5.05
CA ASP A 26 16.12 -17.62 6.23
C ASP A 26 15.91 -16.41 7.16
N ALA A 27 16.34 -15.20 6.78
CA ALA A 27 16.12 -14.01 7.61
C ALA A 27 14.65 -13.52 7.54
N PRO A 28 13.86 -13.55 8.63
CA PRO A 28 12.51 -13.02 8.64
C PRO A 28 12.51 -11.49 8.46
N ILE A 29 11.54 -10.98 7.71
CA ILE A 29 11.36 -9.55 7.36
C ILE A 29 11.14 -8.65 8.62
N SER A 30 10.88 -9.23 9.79
CA SER A 30 10.49 -8.51 11.01
C SER A 30 11.61 -8.07 11.96
N ARG A 31 12.90 -8.35 11.67
CA ARG A 31 13.99 -8.10 12.63
C ARG A 31 14.57 -6.67 12.65
N LEU A 32 13.81 -5.64 12.26
CA LEU A 32 14.27 -4.24 12.37
C LEU A 32 13.98 -3.59 13.73
N THR A 33 13.52 -4.35 14.73
CA THR A 33 13.25 -3.82 16.09
C THR A 33 13.62 -4.84 17.18
N ARG A 34 14.91 -4.95 17.55
CA ARG A 34 15.38 -5.07 18.95
C ARG A 34 16.90 -5.19 19.07
N GLU A 35 17.43 -4.48 20.06
CA GLU A 35 18.83 -4.44 20.49
C GLU A 35 19.30 -5.75 21.16
N HIS A 36 20.63 -5.95 21.08
CA HIS A 36 21.53 -6.69 21.99
C HIS A 36 20.98 -7.93 22.69
N SER A 37 21.38 -9.13 22.23
CA SER A 37 21.58 -10.31 23.10
C SER A 37 22.46 -11.36 22.41
N VAL A 38 23.24 -12.04 23.24
CA VAL A 38 24.48 -12.82 23.00
C VAL A 38 24.31 -14.05 22.10
N ALA A 39 25.33 -14.31 21.26
CA ALA A 39 25.40 -15.39 20.28
C ALA A 39 25.84 -16.74 20.86
N THR A 40 25.42 -17.83 20.20
CA THR A 40 26.07 -19.15 20.20
C THR A 40 26.42 -19.51 18.74
N PRO A 41 27.55 -20.20 18.46
CA PRO A 41 28.12 -20.22 17.12
C PRO A 41 27.60 -21.39 16.28
N THR A 42 27.14 -21.11 15.07
CA THR A 42 26.95 -22.11 14.01
C THR A 42 27.49 -21.59 12.68
N SER A 43 28.44 -22.36 12.10
CA SER A 43 28.85 -22.39 10.68
C SER A 43 29.36 -21.09 10.00
N GLU A 44 30.64 -21.09 9.66
CA GLU A 44 31.48 -19.99 9.11
C GLU A 44 31.18 -19.53 7.66
N THR A 45 29.91 -19.49 7.25
CA THR A 45 29.50 -18.79 6.01
C THR A 45 28.51 -17.65 6.28
N GLY A 46 28.28 -17.35 7.56
CA GLY A 46 27.16 -16.53 8.06
C GLY A 46 27.17 -15.02 7.79
N PRO A 47 28.26 -14.24 8.00
CA PRO A 47 28.15 -12.77 8.02
C PRO A 47 28.65 -12.02 6.76
N GLY A 48 29.48 -12.64 5.92
CA GLY A 48 30.14 -11.95 4.80
C GLY A 48 29.20 -11.57 3.65
N MET A 49 28.34 -12.50 3.23
CA MET A 49 27.44 -12.29 2.09
C MET A 49 26.27 -11.35 2.39
N GLU A 50 25.81 -11.32 3.64
CA GLU A 50 24.82 -10.36 4.10
C GLU A 50 25.38 -8.94 4.10
N ASN A 51 26.58 -8.74 4.68
CA ASN A 51 27.27 -7.46 4.65
C ASN A 51 27.57 -7.00 3.22
N LEU A 52 28.03 -7.91 2.36
CA LEU A 52 28.26 -7.61 0.94
C LEU A 52 26.98 -7.12 0.26
N PHE A 53 25.84 -7.80 0.50
CA PHE A 53 24.55 -7.38 -0.06
C PHE A 53 24.15 -5.97 0.40
N PHE A 54 24.21 -5.69 1.70
CA PHE A 54 23.82 -4.37 2.22
C PHE A 54 24.74 -3.27 1.70
N ASN A 55 26.06 -3.47 1.74
CA ASN A 55 27.03 -2.49 1.24
C ASN A 55 26.85 -2.25 -0.26
N PHE A 56 26.75 -3.32 -1.06
CA PHE A 56 26.56 -3.23 -2.50
C PHE A 56 25.26 -2.49 -2.86
N THR A 57 24.15 -2.81 -2.18
CA THR A 57 22.85 -2.19 -2.47
C THR A 57 22.80 -0.71 -2.08
N GLU A 58 23.50 -0.31 -1.02
CA GLU A 58 23.63 1.09 -0.64
C GLU A 58 24.51 1.89 -1.59
N GLU A 59 25.68 1.35 -1.95
CA GLU A 59 26.63 2.00 -2.85
C GLU A 59 26.05 2.17 -4.26
N HIS A 60 25.39 1.14 -4.78
CA HIS A 60 24.88 1.12 -6.16
C HIS A 60 23.39 1.49 -6.28
N ARG A 61 22.79 2.13 -5.27
CA ARG A 61 21.36 2.45 -5.22
C ARG A 61 20.82 3.13 -6.49
N LYS A 62 21.59 4.05 -7.09
CA LYS A 62 21.17 4.81 -8.30
C LYS A 62 21.00 3.88 -9.50
N ILE A 63 21.97 2.99 -9.71
CA ILE A 63 21.96 2.03 -10.82
C ILE A 63 20.83 1.02 -10.61
N LEU A 64 20.68 0.50 -9.39
CA LEU A 64 19.63 -0.45 -9.05
C LEU A 64 18.23 0.12 -9.29
N ASN A 65 17.97 1.37 -8.88
CA ASN A 65 16.67 1.99 -9.12
C ASN A 65 16.40 2.24 -10.60
N GLU A 66 17.42 2.61 -11.37
CA GLU A 66 17.26 2.82 -12.81
C GLU A 66 16.98 1.49 -13.55
N LEU A 67 17.68 0.42 -13.18
CA LEU A 67 17.42 -0.92 -13.72
C LEU A 67 16.00 -1.41 -13.40
N VAL A 68 15.53 -1.21 -12.16
CA VAL A 68 14.16 -1.57 -11.76
C VAL A 68 13.12 -0.73 -12.49
N ARG A 69 13.38 0.57 -12.70
CA ARG A 69 12.47 1.47 -13.43
C ARG A 69 12.32 1.05 -14.89
N GLN A 70 13.41 0.65 -15.54
CA GLN A 70 13.41 0.17 -16.92
C GLN A 70 12.79 -1.22 -17.06
N ASN A 71 13.10 -2.12 -16.12
CA ASN A 71 12.56 -3.48 -16.13
C ASN A 71 11.97 -3.85 -14.75
N PRO A 72 10.73 -3.46 -14.44
CA PRO A 72 10.15 -3.74 -13.14
C PRO A 72 9.85 -5.24 -12.90
N ARG A 73 10.02 -6.12 -13.90
CA ARG A 73 9.91 -7.58 -13.72
C ARG A 73 11.08 -8.13 -12.89
N LEU A 74 12.22 -7.44 -12.84
CA LEU A 74 13.38 -7.83 -12.02
C LEU A 74 12.99 -8.02 -10.55
N MET A 75 12.08 -7.19 -10.02
CA MET A 75 11.58 -7.28 -8.64
C MET A 75 10.79 -8.56 -8.34
N SER A 76 10.28 -9.25 -9.37
CA SER A 76 9.65 -10.57 -9.23
C SER A 76 10.62 -11.73 -9.48
N GLY A 77 11.84 -11.44 -9.91
CA GLY A 77 12.87 -12.42 -10.27
C GLY A 77 14.17 -12.21 -9.48
N THR A 78 15.25 -11.91 -10.21
CA THR A 78 16.62 -11.78 -9.70
C THR A 78 16.75 -10.72 -8.60
N PHE A 79 16.03 -9.60 -8.71
CA PHE A 79 16.07 -8.49 -7.74
C PHE A 79 15.04 -8.64 -6.61
N SER A 80 14.35 -9.78 -6.51
CA SER A 80 13.40 -10.07 -5.44
C SER A 80 13.99 -9.85 -4.03
N LEU A 81 15.30 -9.96 -3.87
CA LEU A 81 16.00 -9.76 -2.59
C LEU A 81 16.05 -8.30 -2.13
N LEU A 82 15.91 -7.31 -3.04
CA LEU A 82 15.93 -5.88 -2.69
C LEU A 82 14.83 -5.49 -1.70
N VAL A 83 13.77 -6.30 -1.57
CA VAL A 83 12.73 -6.11 -0.55
C VAL A 83 13.25 -6.26 0.88
N LYS A 84 14.42 -6.88 1.09
CA LYS A 84 15.11 -6.96 2.39
C LYS A 84 15.86 -5.68 2.74
N ASN A 85 16.12 -4.82 1.77
CA ASN A 85 16.71 -3.50 1.97
C ASN A 85 15.82 -2.39 1.37
N PRO A 86 14.57 -2.23 1.83
CA PRO A 86 13.60 -1.34 1.18
C PRO A 86 14.00 0.15 1.22
N LYS A 87 14.95 0.54 2.09
CA LYS A 87 15.50 1.91 2.16
C LYS A 87 16.28 2.30 0.89
N VAL A 88 16.85 1.33 0.15
CA VAL A 88 17.58 1.63 -1.09
C VAL A 88 16.66 1.84 -2.29
N LEU A 89 15.40 1.39 -2.20
CA LEU A 89 14.42 1.55 -3.27
C LEU A 89 13.74 2.92 -3.19
N GLU A 90 13.72 3.62 -4.32
CA GLU A 90 12.97 4.86 -4.51
C GLU A 90 11.46 4.60 -4.47
N PHE A 91 10.70 5.65 -4.17
CA PHE A 91 9.27 5.53 -3.90
C PHE A 91 8.47 4.98 -5.07
N ASP A 92 8.79 5.40 -6.30
CA ASP A 92 8.15 4.94 -7.53
C ASP A 92 8.36 3.43 -7.75
N ASN A 93 9.57 2.93 -7.54
CA ASN A 93 9.88 1.50 -7.63
C ASN A 93 9.15 0.69 -6.55
N LYS A 94 9.12 1.18 -5.31
CA LYS A 94 8.33 0.56 -4.22
C LYS A 94 6.84 0.53 -4.55
N ARG A 95 6.29 1.63 -5.05
CA ARG A 95 4.90 1.74 -5.49
C ARG A 95 4.58 0.77 -6.62
N ASN A 96 5.45 0.66 -7.63
CA ASN A 96 5.26 -0.26 -8.75
C ASN A 96 5.27 -1.72 -8.27
N TYR A 97 6.26 -2.08 -7.45
CA TYR A 97 6.35 -3.40 -6.83
C TYR A 97 5.11 -3.73 -6.01
N PHE A 98 4.67 -2.84 -5.11
CA PHE A 98 3.46 -3.00 -4.32
C PHE A 98 2.23 -3.21 -5.21
N THR A 99 2.04 -2.35 -6.21
CA THR A 99 0.91 -2.42 -7.15
C THR A 99 0.89 -3.76 -7.89
N ARG A 100 2.03 -4.24 -8.38
CA ARG A 100 2.11 -5.56 -9.03
C ARG A 100 1.80 -6.70 -8.06
N ARG A 101 2.32 -6.63 -6.84
CA ARG A 101 2.14 -7.66 -5.80
C ARG A 101 0.68 -7.79 -5.38
N ILE A 102 -0.06 -6.69 -5.24
CA ILE A 102 -1.49 -6.75 -4.87
C ILE A 102 -2.40 -7.23 -6.02
N HIS A 103 -1.93 -7.11 -7.27
CA HIS A 103 -2.64 -7.57 -8.47
C HIS A 103 -2.20 -8.94 -8.97
N SER A 104 -1.12 -9.52 -8.43
CA SER A 104 -0.69 -10.88 -8.77
C SER A 104 -1.70 -11.89 -8.22
N ARG A 105 -2.72 -12.25 -9.01
CA ARG A 105 -3.74 -13.26 -8.66
C ARG A 105 -3.22 -14.67 -8.97
N SER A 106 -3.42 -15.60 -8.05
CA SER A 106 -3.41 -17.03 -8.38
C SER A 106 -4.55 -17.34 -9.34
N ALA A 107 -4.38 -18.32 -10.23
CA ALA A 107 -5.36 -18.69 -11.25
C ALA A 107 -6.76 -19.01 -10.67
N GLU A 108 -6.80 -19.50 -9.43
CA GLU A 108 -8.02 -19.91 -8.70
C GLU A 108 -8.94 -18.75 -8.31
N VAL A 109 -8.42 -17.53 -8.17
CA VAL A 109 -9.20 -16.35 -7.71
C VAL A 109 -9.83 -15.60 -8.87
N ARG A 110 -9.76 -16.08 -10.12
CA ARG A 110 -10.31 -15.37 -11.31
C ARG A 110 -11.84 -15.39 -11.43
N GLN A 111 -12.56 -15.70 -10.35
CA GLN A 111 -14.01 -15.59 -10.36
C GLN A 111 -14.43 -14.14 -10.63
N PRO A 112 -15.37 -13.90 -11.56
CA PRO A 112 -15.90 -12.57 -11.81
C PRO A 112 -16.68 -12.08 -10.59
N HIS A 113 -16.35 -10.89 -10.11
CA HIS A 113 -17.09 -10.25 -9.03
C HIS A 113 -18.14 -9.29 -9.62
N PRO A 114 -19.39 -9.32 -9.14
CA PRO A 114 -20.41 -8.36 -9.54
C PRO A 114 -19.95 -6.91 -9.30
N PRO A 115 -20.35 -5.96 -10.17
CA PRO A 115 -20.12 -4.55 -9.92
C PRO A 115 -20.75 -4.09 -8.60
N LEU A 116 -20.05 -3.21 -7.90
CA LEU A 116 -20.53 -2.56 -6.68
C LEU A 116 -21.39 -1.37 -7.12
N GLN A 117 -22.70 -1.53 -7.03
CA GLN A 117 -23.68 -0.49 -7.38
C GLN A 117 -23.85 0.46 -6.18
N LEU A 118 -23.52 1.74 -6.38
CA LEU A 118 -23.70 2.78 -5.37
C LEU A 118 -24.57 3.89 -5.96
N SER A 119 -25.79 4.02 -5.45
CA SER A 119 -26.67 5.17 -5.71
C SER A 119 -26.58 6.09 -4.50
N VAL A 120 -26.01 7.29 -4.68
CA VAL A 120 -25.65 8.18 -3.57
C VAL A 120 -26.17 9.59 -3.79
N ARG A 121 -26.65 10.23 -2.72
CA ARG A 121 -27.01 11.66 -2.76
C ARG A 121 -25.80 12.50 -2.36
N ARG A 122 -25.60 13.66 -2.99
CA ARG A 122 -24.41 14.51 -2.77
C ARG A 122 -24.23 14.94 -1.31
N ASP A 123 -25.34 15.21 -0.62
CA ASP A 123 -25.38 15.61 0.78
C ASP A 123 -25.22 14.42 1.75
N GLN A 124 -25.41 13.18 1.28
CA GLN A 124 -25.35 11.95 2.08
C GLN A 124 -24.32 10.94 1.57
N VAL A 125 -23.32 11.36 0.77
CA VAL A 125 -22.36 10.45 0.10
C VAL A 125 -21.73 9.47 1.07
N PHE A 126 -21.33 9.93 2.26
CA PHE A 126 -20.70 9.06 3.26
C PHE A 126 -21.64 7.96 3.75
N LEU A 127 -22.86 8.32 4.19
CA LEU A 127 -23.83 7.36 4.73
C LEU A 127 -24.43 6.45 3.66
N ASP A 128 -24.75 6.99 2.48
CA ASP A 128 -25.28 6.20 1.38
C ASP A 128 -24.23 5.18 0.90
N SER A 129 -22.95 5.60 0.79
CA SER A 129 -21.85 4.68 0.44
C SER A 129 -21.60 3.61 1.51
N PHE A 130 -21.67 3.99 2.80
CA PHE A 130 -21.57 3.06 3.90
C PHE A 130 -22.67 1.98 3.80
N LYS A 131 -23.93 2.40 3.61
CA LYS A 131 -25.07 1.49 3.48
C LYS A 131 -24.92 0.55 2.28
N SER A 132 -24.54 1.07 1.10
CA SER A 132 -24.36 0.24 -0.11
C SER A 132 -23.26 -0.82 0.04
N LEU A 133 -22.23 -0.55 0.85
CA LEU A 133 -21.08 -1.43 1.01
C LEU A 133 -21.09 -2.21 2.33
N TYR A 134 -22.08 -1.98 3.21
CA TYR A 134 -22.13 -2.51 4.56
C TYR A 134 -22.04 -4.04 4.61
N PHE A 135 -22.92 -4.70 3.85
CA PHE A 135 -22.99 -6.17 3.80
C PHE A 135 -22.03 -6.81 2.79
N LYS A 136 -21.21 -6.03 2.09
CA LYS A 136 -20.24 -6.56 1.14
C LYS A 136 -19.08 -7.21 1.87
N THR A 137 -18.59 -8.31 1.33
CA THR A 137 -17.37 -9.00 1.79
C THR A 137 -16.10 -8.24 1.39
N ALA A 138 -14.97 -8.59 2.01
CA ALA A 138 -13.68 -7.99 1.67
C ALA A 138 -13.30 -8.23 0.20
N GLU A 139 -13.60 -9.42 -0.34
CA GLU A 139 -13.32 -9.77 -1.73
C GLU A 139 -14.21 -9.02 -2.71
N GLU A 140 -15.52 -8.91 -2.42
CA GLU A 140 -16.43 -8.10 -3.23
C GLU A 140 -15.97 -6.64 -3.30
N VAL A 141 -15.59 -6.02 -2.17
CA VAL A 141 -15.13 -4.63 -2.17
C VAL A 141 -13.79 -4.48 -2.89
N LYS A 142 -12.86 -5.41 -2.68
CA LYS A 142 -11.54 -5.35 -3.31
C LYS A 142 -11.65 -5.48 -4.82
N TYR A 143 -12.31 -6.53 -5.31
CA TYR A 143 -12.29 -6.93 -6.72
C TYR A 143 -13.48 -6.42 -7.54
N GLY A 144 -14.63 -6.14 -6.91
CA GLY A 144 -15.80 -5.61 -7.60
C GLY A 144 -15.54 -4.21 -8.14
N LYS A 145 -15.90 -3.96 -9.40
CA LYS A 145 -15.76 -2.63 -10.02
C LYS A 145 -16.79 -1.67 -9.42
N LEU A 146 -16.35 -0.48 -9.01
CA LEU A 146 -17.27 0.57 -8.55
C LEU A 146 -18.13 1.06 -9.72
N ASN A 147 -19.44 1.13 -9.48
CA ASN A 147 -20.40 1.77 -10.36
C ASN A 147 -21.21 2.78 -9.55
N ILE A 148 -20.83 4.06 -9.67
CA ILE A 148 -21.41 5.14 -8.88
C ILE A 148 -22.44 5.91 -9.71
N ARG A 149 -23.57 6.22 -9.08
CA ARG A 149 -24.60 7.11 -9.63
C ARG A 149 -24.98 8.15 -8.59
N PHE A 150 -24.84 9.42 -8.93
CA PHE A 150 -25.41 10.50 -8.12
C PHE A 150 -26.89 10.67 -8.46
N HIS A 151 -27.73 10.84 -7.44
CA HIS A 151 -29.17 11.01 -7.63
C HIS A 151 -29.49 12.27 -8.43
N GLY A 152 -30.32 12.13 -9.47
CA GLY A 152 -30.76 13.25 -10.30
C GLY A 152 -29.71 13.79 -11.27
N GLU A 153 -28.59 13.07 -11.46
CA GLU A 153 -27.48 13.50 -12.30
C GLU A 153 -27.20 12.51 -13.43
N GLU A 154 -26.98 13.04 -14.63
CA GLU A 154 -26.54 12.25 -15.76
C GLU A 154 -25.03 11.95 -15.64
N GLY A 155 -24.69 10.70 -15.33
CA GLY A 155 -23.31 10.23 -15.31
C GLY A 155 -22.76 10.01 -16.72
N VAL A 156 -22.14 11.02 -17.31
CA VAL A 156 -21.61 10.95 -18.69
C VAL A 156 -20.34 10.09 -18.76
N ASP A 157 -19.43 10.22 -17.79
CA ASP A 157 -18.19 9.42 -17.71
C ASP A 157 -18.06 8.69 -16.37
N ALA A 158 -18.13 7.35 -16.40
CA ALA A 158 -17.98 6.51 -15.22
C ALA A 158 -16.62 6.72 -14.50
N GLY A 159 -15.56 7.07 -15.25
CA GLY A 159 -14.24 7.35 -14.70
C GLY A 159 -14.22 8.63 -13.85
N GLY A 160 -14.78 9.71 -14.40
CA GLY A 160 -14.98 11.00 -13.74
C GLY A 160 -15.87 10.91 -12.50
N VAL A 161 -17.01 10.23 -12.60
CA VAL A 161 -17.95 10.07 -11.47
C VAL A 161 -17.30 9.32 -10.31
N THR A 162 -16.51 8.27 -10.60
CA THR A 162 -15.77 7.54 -9.55
C THR A 162 -14.73 8.42 -8.86
N ARG A 163 -14.01 9.25 -9.63
CA ARG A 163 -13.01 10.19 -9.07
C ARG A 163 -13.68 11.21 -8.16
N GLU A 164 -14.79 11.78 -8.60
CA GLU A 164 -15.57 12.73 -7.82
C GLU A 164 -16.13 12.09 -6.54
N TRP A 165 -16.66 10.88 -6.62
CA TRP A 165 -17.13 10.14 -5.46
C TRP A 165 -16.05 9.97 -4.40
N PHE A 166 -14.84 9.58 -4.77
CA PHE A 166 -13.71 9.50 -3.83
C PHE A 166 -13.40 10.85 -3.18
N GLN A 167 -13.45 11.95 -3.94
CA GLN A 167 -13.19 13.30 -3.44
C GLN A 167 -14.25 13.75 -2.42
N VAL A 168 -15.54 13.57 -2.72
CA VAL A 168 -16.62 13.96 -1.81
C VAL A 168 -16.65 13.04 -0.58
N LEU A 169 -16.41 11.74 -0.78
CA LEU A 169 -16.35 10.76 0.31
C LEU A 169 -15.23 11.08 1.29
N ALA A 170 -14.03 11.45 0.81
CA ALA A 170 -12.90 11.86 1.65
C ALA A 170 -13.27 13.00 2.60
N ARG A 171 -13.98 14.03 2.12
CA ARG A 171 -14.51 15.12 2.96
C ARG A 171 -15.50 14.60 4.00
N GLY A 172 -16.37 13.65 3.62
CA GLY A 172 -17.30 12.99 4.51
C GLY A 172 -16.62 12.23 5.66
N MET A 173 -15.46 11.60 5.42
CA MET A 173 -14.70 10.86 6.43
C MET A 173 -14.23 11.76 7.60
N PHE A 174 -13.93 13.02 7.32
CA PHE A 174 -13.45 14.00 8.30
C PHE A 174 -14.52 14.99 8.74
N ASN A 175 -15.80 14.74 8.42
CA ASN A 175 -16.88 15.58 8.87
C ASN A 175 -16.99 15.50 10.41
N PRO A 176 -16.86 16.63 11.15
CA PRO A 176 -16.93 16.65 12.61
C PRO A 176 -18.22 16.07 13.18
N ASN A 177 -19.32 16.12 12.42
CA ASN A 177 -20.63 15.63 12.86
C ASN A 177 -20.66 14.10 13.05
N TYR A 178 -19.75 13.35 12.43
CA TYR A 178 -19.64 11.90 12.68
C TYR A 178 -18.77 11.57 13.90
N ALA A 179 -18.08 12.57 14.47
CA ALA A 179 -17.18 12.45 15.61
C ALA A 179 -16.05 11.40 15.43
N LEU A 180 -15.68 11.04 14.19
CA LEU A 180 -14.71 9.97 13.91
C LEU A 180 -13.26 10.43 14.03
N PHE A 181 -12.94 11.57 13.43
CA PHE A 181 -11.59 12.12 13.39
C PHE A 181 -11.62 13.57 13.84
N ILE A 182 -10.52 14.01 14.45
CA ILE A 182 -10.31 15.42 14.82
C ILE A 182 -8.98 15.91 14.23
N PRO A 183 -8.87 17.21 13.91
CA PRO A 183 -7.61 17.77 13.43
C PRO A 183 -6.54 17.72 14.53
N VAL A 184 -5.29 17.50 14.14
CA VAL A 184 -4.16 17.54 15.06
C VAL A 184 -3.92 18.99 15.52
N ALA A 185 -3.74 19.21 16.82
CA ALA A 185 -3.62 20.56 17.38
C ALA A 185 -2.45 21.37 16.78
N SER A 186 -1.30 20.71 16.53
CA SER A 186 -0.12 21.34 15.94
C SER A 186 -0.20 21.51 14.42
N ASP A 187 -1.11 20.81 13.75
CA ASP A 187 -1.28 20.83 12.30
C ASP A 187 -2.72 20.49 11.93
N ARG A 188 -3.52 21.52 11.68
CA ARG A 188 -4.96 21.39 11.36
C ARG A 188 -5.22 20.80 9.96
N THR A 189 -4.18 20.54 9.17
CA THR A 189 -4.31 19.88 7.87
C THR A 189 -4.29 18.35 7.97
N THR A 190 -3.94 17.80 9.14
CA THR A 190 -3.89 16.35 9.38
C THR A 190 -4.85 15.93 10.49
N PHE A 191 -5.31 14.68 10.43
CA PHE A 191 -6.35 14.15 11.30
C PHE A 191 -5.93 12.88 12.06
N HIS A 192 -6.44 12.70 13.28
CA HIS A 192 -6.29 11.44 14.04
C HIS A 192 -7.64 10.96 14.62
N PRO A 193 -7.79 9.66 14.92
CA PRO A 193 -9.04 9.13 15.46
C PRO A 193 -9.44 9.86 16.75
N ASN A 194 -10.70 10.27 16.82
CA ASN A 194 -11.27 10.89 17.99
C ASN A 194 -11.44 9.86 19.10
N ARG A 195 -10.82 10.11 20.26
CA ARG A 195 -10.95 9.26 21.46
C ARG A 195 -12.38 9.25 21.99
N LEU A 196 -13.17 10.29 21.70
CA LEU A 196 -14.58 10.41 22.09
C LEU A 196 -15.54 9.95 20.99
N SER A 197 -15.05 9.25 19.96
CA SER A 197 -15.89 8.77 18.85
C SER A 197 -17.03 7.85 19.28
N GLY A 198 -16.95 7.23 20.47
CA GLY A 198 -18.01 6.38 21.02
C GLY A 198 -19.33 7.10 21.31
N VAL A 199 -19.38 8.43 21.25
CA VAL A 199 -20.65 9.19 21.22
C VAL A 199 -21.53 8.78 20.03
N ASN A 200 -20.91 8.30 18.96
CA ASN A 200 -21.57 7.70 17.82
C ASN A 200 -21.51 6.17 17.95
N THR A 201 -22.67 5.53 18.11
CA THR A 201 -22.78 4.08 18.31
C THR A 201 -22.19 3.27 17.14
N GLU A 202 -22.21 3.82 15.93
CA GLU A 202 -21.74 3.17 14.71
C GLU A 202 -20.24 3.41 14.43
N HIS A 203 -19.53 4.11 15.32
CA HIS A 203 -18.16 4.59 15.03
C HIS A 203 -17.18 3.50 14.61
N LEU A 204 -17.22 2.32 15.24
CA LEU A 204 -16.34 1.20 14.88
C LEU A 204 -16.63 0.68 13.46
N MET A 205 -17.91 0.65 13.07
CA MET A 205 -18.33 0.24 11.73
C MET A 205 -17.88 1.27 10.69
N PHE A 206 -17.99 2.56 11.02
CA PHE A 206 -17.46 3.64 10.19
C PHE A 206 -15.94 3.61 10.05
N PHE A 207 -15.17 3.37 11.12
CA PHE A 207 -13.72 3.19 11.01
C PHE A 207 -13.35 2.01 10.12
N LYS A 208 -14.03 0.87 10.27
CA LYS A 208 -13.85 -0.30 9.41
C LYS A 208 -14.17 0.05 7.95
N PHE A 209 -15.28 0.74 7.70
CA PHE A 209 -15.65 1.19 6.36
C PHE A 209 -14.59 2.10 5.75
N ILE A 210 -14.12 3.12 6.47
CA ILE A 210 -13.06 4.03 6.02
C ILE A 210 -11.79 3.26 5.67
N GLY A 211 -11.38 2.32 6.52
CA GLY A 211 -10.24 1.44 6.23
C GLY A 211 -10.42 0.62 4.94
N ARG A 212 -11.63 0.10 4.69
CA ARG A 212 -11.95 -0.61 3.44
C ARG A 212 -11.89 0.32 2.21
N ILE A 213 -12.37 1.55 2.32
CA ILE A 213 -12.30 2.54 1.23
C ILE A 213 -10.85 2.92 0.92
N ILE A 214 -10.01 3.12 1.94
CA ILE A 214 -8.57 3.37 1.75
C ILE A 214 -7.92 2.19 1.04
N GLY A 215 -8.18 0.96 1.48
CA GLY A 215 -7.69 -0.25 0.82
C GLY A 215 -8.17 -0.37 -0.63
N LYS A 216 -9.44 -0.03 -0.90
CA LYS A 216 -10.01 0.00 -2.25
C LYS A 216 -9.34 1.03 -3.15
N ALA A 217 -9.12 2.25 -2.66
CA ALA A 217 -8.42 3.29 -3.42
C ALA A 217 -6.97 2.90 -3.74
N LEU A 218 -6.26 2.30 -2.78
CA LEU A 218 -4.92 1.75 -3.00
C LEU A 218 -4.90 0.64 -4.04
N TYR A 219 -5.89 -0.26 -4.00
CA TYR A 219 -6.04 -1.34 -4.99
C TYR A 219 -6.30 -0.78 -6.39
N GLU A 220 -7.18 0.20 -6.54
CA GLU A 220 -7.50 0.81 -7.84
C GLU A 220 -6.48 1.87 -8.31
N GLY A 221 -5.46 2.18 -7.52
CA GLY A 221 -4.49 3.23 -7.84
C GLY A 221 -5.11 4.64 -7.86
N ARG A 222 -6.19 4.86 -7.10
CA ARG A 222 -6.89 6.15 -6.98
C ARG A 222 -6.33 6.94 -5.79
N VAL A 223 -6.25 8.26 -5.95
CA VAL A 223 -5.83 9.17 -4.87
C VAL A 223 -7.05 9.53 -4.03
N LEU A 224 -6.90 9.41 -2.71
CA LEU A 224 -7.83 9.92 -1.72
C LEU A 224 -7.23 11.17 -1.08
N ASP A 225 -8.01 12.24 -1.01
CA ASP A 225 -7.63 13.48 -0.33
C ASP A 225 -7.81 13.33 1.19
N CYS A 226 -7.08 12.38 1.78
CA CYS A 226 -7.15 12.02 3.18
C CYS A 226 -5.78 12.13 3.84
N HIS A 227 -5.62 13.14 4.70
CA HIS A 227 -4.36 13.46 5.35
C HIS A 227 -4.42 13.06 6.83
N PHE A 228 -3.83 11.92 7.16
CA PHE A 228 -3.78 11.44 8.54
C PHE A 228 -2.53 11.93 9.26
N SER A 229 -2.56 11.95 10.58
CA SER A 229 -1.38 12.19 11.40
C SER A 229 -0.32 11.10 11.17
N ARG A 230 0.95 11.44 11.39
CA ARG A 230 2.06 10.46 11.35
C ARG A 230 1.84 9.24 12.24
N ALA A 231 1.18 9.42 13.39
CA ALA A 231 0.87 8.32 14.31
C ALA A 231 -0.04 7.26 13.66
N VAL A 232 -1.04 7.69 12.88
CA VAL A 232 -1.95 6.79 12.17
C VAL A 232 -1.19 5.98 11.11
N TYR A 233 -0.33 6.63 10.32
CA TYR A 233 0.49 5.91 9.33
C TYR A 233 1.43 4.90 9.97
N LYS A 234 2.03 5.23 11.13
CA LYS A 234 2.81 4.25 11.91
C LYS A 234 1.96 3.07 12.35
N SER A 235 0.77 3.30 12.91
CA SER A 235 -0.14 2.22 13.31
C SER A 235 -0.57 1.31 12.15
N ILE A 236 -0.72 1.85 10.93
CA ILE A 236 -1.05 1.05 9.73
C ILE A 236 0.12 0.13 9.33
N LEU A 237 1.36 0.59 9.52
CA LEU A 237 2.57 -0.16 9.13
C LEU A 237 3.01 -1.19 10.18
N GLY A 238 2.44 -1.14 11.39
CA GLY A 238 2.83 -1.99 12.53
C GLY A 238 4.13 -1.50 13.20
#